data_AF-A0A6C0H5U8-F1
#
_entry.id   AF-A0A6C0H5U8-F1
#
_cell.length_a   1.000
_cell.length_b   1.000
_cell.length_c   1.000
_cell.angle_alpha   90.00
_cell.angle_beta   90.00
_cell.angle_gamma   90.00
#
_symmetry.space_group_name_H-M   'P 1'
#
loop_
_entity.id
_entity.type
_entity.pdbx_description
1 polymer ?
#
loop_
_entity_poly.entity_id
_entity_poly.type
_entity_poly.pdbx_seq_one_letter_code
_entity_poly.pdbx_strand_id
1 'polypeptide(L)'
;MDLFFYIFLEKKEMFENIKEIEKKYGLIFSKNDDEKIVLSIFNSLELKEKNYNLNDSNILVFIAIYYRYVKKDYENEKKYYLMAVEKGNKTGMNNLGYLYDIFEKDYKNAKKYYLMAIENGNKLAMNNLGSLYHNVEKDYENAKKYYLMAIENGCNMAMNNLGYLYYDIEKDYENAKKYWLMAIEKGNTSAMNNIKSMMDNLELYISLKKITNKNELIENKITNIRKKRRIIEYENKLAFFSEISHIKDCEICLKNNKLHLLMECGRHSICEDCFVKVEKCPYCRY
;
A
#
# COMPACT_ATOMS: atom_id res chain seq x y z
N MET A 1 27.82 10.54 -46.08
CA MET A 1 26.78 11.17 -45.22
C MET A 1 25.70 10.12 -45.13
N ASP A 2 25.94 9.15 -44.25
CA ASP A 2 25.54 7.77 -44.51
C ASP A 2 24.14 7.50 -43.99
N LEU A 3 23.39 6.73 -44.78
CA LEU A 3 22.06 6.18 -44.50
C LEU A 3 21.97 5.48 -43.12
N PHE A 4 23.13 5.11 -42.55
CA PHE A 4 23.28 4.57 -41.19
C PHE A 4 22.99 5.59 -40.08
N PHE A 5 23.13 6.90 -40.33
CA PHE A 5 22.78 7.93 -39.35
C PHE A 5 21.27 8.07 -39.15
N TYR A 6 20.45 7.55 -40.07
CA TYR A 6 18.99 7.58 -39.98
C TYR A 6 18.38 6.37 -39.25
N ILE A 7 19.14 5.28 -39.08
CA ILE A 7 18.65 4.02 -38.48
C ILE A 7 18.92 3.97 -36.96
N PHE A 8 19.72 4.90 -36.42
CA PHE A 8 19.87 5.11 -34.98
C PHE A 8 18.94 6.23 -34.46
N LEU A 9 17.77 6.39 -35.08
CA LEU A 9 16.64 6.97 -34.37
C LEU A 9 16.27 5.97 -33.27
N GLU A 10 16.61 6.33 -32.02
CA GLU A 10 16.02 5.71 -30.83
C GLU A 10 14.55 5.44 -31.13
N LYS A 11 14.16 4.16 -31.23
CA LYS A 11 12.75 3.79 -31.20
C LYS A 11 12.25 4.23 -29.83
N LYS A 12 11.80 5.48 -29.72
CA LYS A 12 11.06 5.95 -28.57
C LYS A 12 9.86 5.02 -28.48
N GLU A 13 9.80 4.23 -27.40
CA GLU A 13 8.60 3.48 -27.06
C GLU A 13 7.45 4.50 -27.01
N MET A 14 6.55 4.39 -27.99
CA MET A 14 5.28 5.09 -27.94
C MET A 14 4.38 4.29 -27.03
N PHE A 15 3.76 4.97 -26.07
CA PHE A 15 2.74 4.38 -25.23
C PHE A 15 1.47 4.16 -26.05
N GLU A 16 0.90 2.97 -25.99
CA GLU A 16 -0.35 2.63 -26.68
C GLU A 16 -1.58 2.95 -25.82
N ASN A 17 -1.42 2.96 -24.50
CA ASN A 17 -2.49 3.19 -23.53
C ASN A 17 -1.94 3.80 -22.23
N ILE A 18 -2.82 4.39 -21.42
CA ILE A 18 -2.42 5.01 -20.15
C ILE A 18 -1.73 4.03 -19.20
N LYS A 19 -2.13 2.74 -19.17
CA LYS A 19 -1.59 1.77 -18.21
C LYS A 19 -0.09 1.53 -18.39
N GLU A 20 0.42 1.67 -19.61
CA GLU A 20 1.86 1.60 -19.87
C GLU A 20 2.61 2.79 -19.25
N ILE A 21 2.03 3.99 -19.32
CA ILE A 21 2.56 5.20 -18.68
C ILE A 21 2.54 5.03 -17.15
N GLU A 22 1.41 4.59 -16.60
CA GLU A 22 1.24 4.30 -15.17
C GLU A 22 2.29 3.31 -14.68
N LYS A 23 2.47 2.20 -15.40
CA LYS A 23 3.46 1.17 -15.06
C LYS A 23 4.89 1.68 -15.15
N LYS A 24 5.25 2.43 -16.21
CA LYS A 24 6.62 2.89 -16.43
C LYS A 24 7.04 3.96 -15.43
N TYR A 25 6.13 4.86 -15.06
CA TYR A 25 6.46 6.01 -14.20
C TYR A 25 5.89 5.92 -12.78
N GLY A 26 5.15 4.86 -12.45
CA GLY A 26 4.49 4.71 -11.16
C GLY A 26 3.39 5.76 -10.93
N LEU A 27 2.70 6.15 -11.99
CA LEU A 27 1.63 7.15 -11.96
C LEU A 27 0.26 6.48 -11.83
N ILE A 28 -0.74 7.26 -11.43
CA ILE A 28 -2.14 6.84 -11.41
C ILE A 28 -2.95 7.99 -12.00
N PHE A 29 -3.61 7.74 -13.12
CA PHE A 29 -4.52 8.69 -13.75
C PHE A 29 -5.97 8.42 -13.32
N SER A 30 -6.81 9.44 -13.34
CA SER A 30 -8.24 9.31 -13.08
C SER A 30 -8.91 8.64 -14.28
N LYS A 31 -9.98 7.88 -14.02
CA LYS A 31 -10.83 7.32 -15.09
C LYS A 31 -11.49 8.40 -15.97
N ASN A 32 -11.55 9.63 -15.46
CA ASN A 32 -12.12 10.77 -16.18
C ASN A 32 -11.06 11.56 -16.98
N ASP A 33 -9.77 11.20 -16.86
CA ASP A 33 -8.72 11.86 -17.62
C ASP A 33 -8.82 11.44 -19.10
N ASP A 34 -8.69 12.40 -20.00
CA ASP A 34 -8.76 12.13 -21.44
C ASP A 34 -7.51 11.37 -21.90
N GLU A 35 -7.68 10.08 -22.16
CA GLU A 35 -6.61 9.18 -22.62
C GLU A 35 -5.89 9.70 -23.87
N LYS A 36 -6.61 10.29 -24.83
CA LYS A 36 -5.99 10.81 -26.05
C LYS A 36 -5.08 11.99 -25.74
N ILE A 37 -5.48 12.87 -24.82
CA ILE A 37 -4.67 14.01 -24.40
C ILE A 37 -3.43 13.53 -23.65
N VAL A 38 -3.58 12.62 -22.69
CA VAL A 38 -2.44 12.06 -21.94
C VAL A 38 -1.46 11.38 -22.89
N LEU A 39 -1.92 10.50 -23.78
CA LEU A 39 -1.07 9.84 -24.77
C LEU A 39 -0.38 10.84 -25.70
N SER A 40 -1.10 11.87 -26.17
CA SER A 40 -0.53 12.93 -27.01
C SER A 40 0.63 13.63 -26.30
N ILE A 41 0.46 13.99 -25.03
CA ILE A 41 1.49 14.65 -24.24
C ILE A 41 2.70 13.72 -24.04
N PHE A 42 2.50 12.50 -23.54
CA PHE A 42 3.60 11.60 -23.18
C PHE A 42 4.37 11.05 -24.39
N ASN A 43 3.71 10.91 -25.53
CA ASN A 43 4.37 10.50 -26.77
C ASN A 43 5.07 11.66 -27.49
N SER A 44 4.83 12.92 -27.11
CA SER A 44 5.45 14.08 -27.77
C SER A 44 6.98 14.11 -27.61
N LEU A 45 7.69 14.30 -28.73
CA LEU A 45 9.13 14.59 -28.73
C LEU A 45 9.42 15.99 -28.18
N GLU A 46 8.57 16.95 -28.54
CA GLU A 46 8.62 18.32 -28.07
C GLU A 46 7.17 18.81 -27.90
N LEU A 47 6.85 19.36 -26.73
CA LEU A 47 5.53 19.90 -26.46
C LEU A 47 5.39 21.27 -27.11
N LYS A 48 4.41 21.39 -28.00
CA LYS A 48 4.01 22.68 -28.58
C LYS A 48 2.79 23.19 -27.82
N GLU A 49 3.01 24.14 -26.91
CA GLU A 49 1.97 24.72 -26.02
C GLU A 49 0.65 25.05 -26.75
N LYS A 50 0.73 25.59 -27.97
CA LYS A 50 -0.43 25.94 -28.81
C LYS A 50 -1.37 24.77 -29.14
N ASN A 51 -0.93 23.52 -28.98
CA ASN A 51 -1.73 22.34 -29.26
C ASN A 51 -2.62 21.94 -28.07
N TYR A 52 -2.48 22.61 -26.92
CA TYR A 52 -3.15 22.24 -25.67
C TYR A 52 -3.90 23.43 -25.09
N ASN A 53 -5.03 23.17 -24.44
CA ASN A 53 -5.78 24.19 -23.73
C ASN A 53 -5.10 24.49 -22.39
N LEU A 54 -4.21 25.48 -22.35
CA LEU A 54 -3.50 25.88 -21.12
C LEU A 54 -4.39 26.53 -20.06
N ASN A 55 -5.68 26.78 -20.33
CA ASN A 55 -6.64 27.15 -19.29
C ASN A 55 -7.19 25.93 -18.53
N ASP A 56 -7.05 24.73 -19.09
CA ASP A 56 -7.40 23.49 -18.39
C ASP A 56 -6.27 23.11 -17.43
N SER A 57 -6.59 23.18 -16.15
CA SER A 57 -5.63 22.92 -15.09
C SER A 57 -5.14 21.46 -15.01
N ASN A 58 -5.92 20.49 -15.51
CA ASN A 58 -5.48 19.10 -15.58
C ASN A 58 -4.46 18.89 -16.70
N ILE A 59 -4.65 19.55 -17.84
CA ILE A 59 -3.65 19.57 -18.92
C ILE A 59 -2.32 20.14 -18.42
N LEU A 60 -2.36 21.24 -17.66
CA LEU A 60 -1.16 21.81 -17.04
C LEU A 60 -0.46 20.81 -16.10
N VAL A 61 -1.22 20.07 -15.30
CA VAL A 61 -0.68 18.98 -14.46
C VAL A 61 -0.03 17.89 -15.30
N PHE A 62 -0.66 17.42 -16.38
CA PHE A 62 -0.07 16.39 -17.25
C PHE A 62 1.19 16.87 -17.95
N ILE A 63 1.23 18.12 -18.40
CA ILE A 63 2.42 18.73 -18.98
C ILE A 63 3.54 18.80 -17.93
N ALA A 64 3.26 19.21 -16.70
CA ALA A 64 4.25 19.23 -15.62
C ALA A 64 4.82 17.82 -15.34
N ILE A 65 3.94 16.80 -15.27
CA ILE A 65 4.35 15.40 -15.08
C ILE A 65 5.21 14.92 -16.26
N TYR A 66 4.87 15.29 -17.49
CA TYR A 66 5.70 15.01 -18.66
C TYR A 66 7.09 15.61 -18.51
N TYR A 67 7.20 16.88 -18.13
CA TYR A 67 8.50 17.54 -17.98
C TYR A 67 9.36 16.85 -16.91
N ARG A 68 8.75 16.42 -15.81
CA ARG A 68 9.43 15.63 -14.76
C ARG A 68 9.91 14.26 -15.25
N TYR A 69 9.03 13.48 -15.87
CA TYR A 69 9.32 12.05 -16.11
C TYR A 69 9.97 11.80 -17.46
N VAL A 70 9.55 12.52 -18.50
CA VAL A 70 10.03 12.34 -19.88
C VAL A 70 11.21 13.25 -20.18
N LYS A 71 11.14 14.53 -19.80
CA LYS A 71 12.20 15.50 -20.11
C LYS A 71 13.24 15.70 -19.01
N LYS A 72 12.93 15.31 -17.77
CA LYS A 72 13.78 15.56 -16.60
C LYS A 72 14.09 17.05 -16.41
N ASP A 73 13.11 17.89 -16.69
CA ASP A 73 13.21 19.35 -16.64
C ASP A 73 12.34 19.88 -15.49
N TYR A 74 13.01 20.17 -14.37
CA TYR A 74 12.36 20.59 -13.13
C TYR A 74 11.90 22.06 -13.17
N GLU A 75 12.51 22.90 -14.01
CA GLU A 75 12.11 24.30 -14.16
C GLU A 75 10.74 24.38 -14.87
N ASN A 76 10.59 23.63 -15.97
CA ASN A 76 9.30 23.53 -16.64
C ASN A 76 8.27 22.77 -15.79
N GLU A 77 8.64 21.69 -15.10
CA GLU A 77 7.74 21.02 -14.12
C GLU A 77 7.15 22.05 -13.14
N LYS A 78 8.00 22.87 -12.52
CA LYS A 78 7.60 23.91 -11.57
C LYS A 78 6.70 24.96 -12.22
N LYS A 79 7.07 25.46 -13.41
CA LYS A 79 6.31 26.45 -14.17
C LYS A 79 4.87 25.99 -14.39
N TYR A 80 4.67 24.79 -14.92
CA TYR A 80 3.32 24.30 -15.23
C TYR A 80 2.52 23.94 -13.98
N TYR A 81 3.16 23.45 -12.91
CA TYR A 81 2.45 23.30 -11.64
C TYR A 81 2.02 24.63 -11.05
N LEU A 82 2.85 25.68 -11.10
CA LEU A 82 2.44 27.03 -10.66
C LEU A 82 1.22 27.53 -11.44
N MET A 83 1.22 27.38 -12.77
CA MET A 83 0.05 27.72 -13.60
C MET A 83 -1.19 26.90 -13.21
N ALA A 84 -1.04 25.61 -12.91
CA ALA A 84 -2.14 24.77 -12.46
C ALA A 84 -2.69 25.22 -11.09
N VAL A 85 -1.80 25.63 -10.18
CA VAL A 85 -2.17 26.19 -8.86
C VAL A 85 -2.94 27.50 -9.01
N GLU A 86 -2.52 28.40 -9.91
CA GLU A 86 -3.26 29.63 -10.21
C GLU A 86 -4.68 29.37 -10.72
N LYS A 87 -4.92 28.19 -11.30
CA LYS A 87 -6.23 27.73 -11.76
C LYS A 87 -6.98 26.90 -10.70
N GLY A 88 -6.50 26.86 -9.46
CA GLY A 88 -7.15 26.17 -8.34
C GLY A 88 -6.97 24.65 -8.34
N ASN A 89 -6.03 24.11 -9.11
CA ASN A 89 -5.87 22.65 -9.20
C ASN A 89 -5.19 22.08 -7.96
N LYS A 90 -5.96 21.35 -7.15
CA LYS A 90 -5.47 20.70 -5.94
C LYS A 90 -4.40 19.62 -6.17
N THR A 91 -4.39 18.98 -7.34
CA THR A 91 -3.32 18.02 -7.71
C THR A 91 -2.03 18.76 -8.02
N GLY A 92 -2.12 19.87 -8.75
CA GLY A 92 -1.00 20.79 -8.97
C GLY A 92 -0.43 21.34 -7.67
N MET A 93 -1.29 21.75 -6.71
CA MET A 93 -0.85 22.18 -5.38
C MET A 93 -0.08 21.09 -4.64
N ASN A 94 -0.62 19.86 -4.58
CA ASN A 94 0.07 18.75 -3.94
C ASN A 94 1.42 18.42 -4.62
N ASN A 95 1.46 18.38 -5.95
CA ASN A 95 2.66 18.01 -6.67
C ASN A 95 3.74 19.10 -6.60
N LEU A 96 3.33 20.38 -6.58
CA LEU A 96 4.25 21.48 -6.31
C LEU A 96 4.81 21.41 -4.89
N GLY A 97 3.96 21.08 -3.90
CA GLY A 97 4.41 20.81 -2.54
C GLY A 97 5.45 19.68 -2.49
N TYR A 98 5.22 18.61 -3.23
CA TYR A 98 6.17 17.50 -3.36
C TYR A 98 7.48 17.90 -4.03
N LEU A 99 7.41 18.74 -5.06
CA LEU A 99 8.61 19.26 -5.73
C LEU A 99 9.51 20.01 -4.74
N TYR A 100 8.91 20.90 -3.94
CA TYR A 100 9.60 21.63 -2.89
C TYR A 100 10.16 20.72 -1.78
N ASP A 101 9.39 19.72 -1.35
CA ASP A 101 9.77 18.78 -0.27
C ASP A 101 10.96 17.89 -0.66
N ILE A 102 10.85 17.23 -1.82
CA ILE A 102 11.77 16.17 -2.18
C ILE A 102 12.97 16.68 -2.96
N PHE A 103 12.80 17.63 -3.89
CA PHE A 103 13.87 18.05 -4.79
C PHE A 103 14.52 19.36 -4.34
N GLU A 104 13.74 20.39 -4.00
CA GLU A 104 14.32 21.69 -3.60
C GLU A 104 14.68 21.76 -2.11
N LYS A 105 14.15 20.84 -1.30
CA LYS A 105 14.27 20.85 0.18
C LYS A 105 13.79 22.17 0.83
N ASP A 106 12.87 22.86 0.17
CA ASP A 106 12.20 24.03 0.71
C ASP A 106 10.93 23.60 1.45
N TYR A 107 11.11 23.15 2.68
CA TYR A 107 10.02 22.61 3.50
C TYR A 107 8.95 23.65 3.86
N LYS A 108 9.31 24.94 3.87
CA LYS A 108 8.36 26.03 4.12
C LYS A 108 7.37 26.13 2.96
N ASN A 109 7.86 26.14 1.72
CA ASN A 109 6.99 26.14 0.56
C ASN A 109 6.26 24.80 0.39
N ALA A 110 6.92 23.67 0.67
CA ALA A 110 6.25 22.36 0.67
C ALA A 110 5.01 22.35 1.58
N LYS A 111 5.17 22.77 2.84
CA LYS A 111 4.10 22.88 3.83
C LYS A 111 2.98 23.81 3.36
N LYS A 112 3.33 24.99 2.83
CA LYS A 112 2.38 25.95 2.27
C LYS A 112 1.49 25.30 1.20
N TYR A 113 2.09 24.66 0.20
CA TYR A 113 1.34 24.09 -0.92
C TYR A 113 0.58 22.81 -0.53
N TYR A 114 1.10 22.00 0.40
CA TYR A 114 0.34 20.89 0.96
C TYR A 114 -0.89 21.38 1.71
N LEU A 115 -0.78 22.41 2.56
CA LEU A 115 -1.93 23.00 3.26
C LEU A 115 -2.98 23.54 2.28
N MET A 116 -2.56 24.30 1.26
CA MET A 116 -3.46 24.77 0.19
C MET A 116 -4.18 23.61 -0.52
N ALA A 117 -3.47 22.52 -0.82
CA ALA A 117 -4.06 21.34 -1.44
C ALA A 117 -5.08 20.65 -0.52
N ILE A 118 -4.80 20.58 0.79
CA ILE A 118 -5.70 20.02 1.81
C ILE A 118 -6.99 20.84 1.91
N GLU A 119 -6.89 22.18 1.94
CA GLU A 119 -8.05 23.08 1.94
C GLU A 119 -8.95 22.87 0.72
N ASN A 120 -8.37 22.45 -0.41
CA ASN A 120 -9.08 22.10 -1.63
C ASN A 120 -9.46 20.59 -1.71
N GLY A 121 -9.36 19.86 -0.60
CA GLY A 121 -9.78 18.45 -0.49
C GLY A 121 -8.83 17.46 -1.19
N ASN A 122 -7.51 17.72 -1.16
CA ASN A 122 -6.51 16.76 -1.60
C ASN A 122 -6.05 15.86 -0.44
N LYS A 123 -6.51 14.60 -0.46
CA LYS A 123 -6.15 13.58 0.54
C LYS A 123 -4.70 13.09 0.47
N LEU A 124 -4.03 13.21 -0.68
CA LEU A 124 -2.61 12.87 -0.81
C LEU A 124 -1.75 13.90 -0.09
N ALA A 125 -2.13 15.18 -0.17
CA ALA A 125 -1.46 16.25 0.55
C ALA A 125 -1.54 16.08 2.07
N MET A 126 -2.64 15.53 2.61
CA MET A 126 -2.74 15.18 4.03
C MET A 126 -1.66 14.16 4.43
N ASN A 127 -1.49 13.09 3.64
CA ASN A 127 -0.43 12.11 3.87
C ASN A 127 0.97 12.72 3.75
N ASN A 128 1.20 13.54 2.73
CA ASN A 128 2.51 14.14 2.48
C ASN A 128 2.88 15.15 3.57
N LEU A 129 1.92 15.95 4.04
CA LEU A 129 2.13 16.84 5.17
C LEU A 129 2.41 16.06 6.46
N GLY A 130 1.70 14.95 6.69
CA GLY A 130 2.02 14.03 7.80
C GLY A 130 3.45 13.49 7.71
N SER A 131 3.90 13.14 6.50
CA SER A 131 5.28 12.72 6.24
C SER A 131 6.31 13.83 6.48
N LEU A 132 6.01 15.07 6.11
CA LEU A 132 6.86 16.22 6.39
C LEU A 132 7.03 16.41 7.90
N TYR A 133 5.93 16.40 8.66
CA TYR A 133 5.97 16.50 10.11
C TYR A 133 6.77 15.36 10.75
N HIS A 134 6.57 14.13 10.28
CA HIS A 134 7.27 12.95 10.79
C HIS A 134 8.79 13.00 10.50
N ASN A 135 9.15 13.22 9.24
CA ASN A 135 10.52 12.98 8.79
C ASN A 135 11.41 14.21 8.96
N VAL A 136 10.86 15.41 8.82
CA VAL A 136 11.59 16.67 8.83
C VAL A 136 11.42 17.41 10.16
N GLU A 137 10.18 17.75 10.53
CA GLU A 137 9.92 18.56 11.72
C GLU A 137 10.00 17.75 13.03
N LYS A 138 9.96 16.42 12.96
CA LYS A 138 9.88 15.48 14.10
C LYS A 138 8.72 15.79 15.05
N ASP A 139 7.64 16.35 14.50
CA ASP A 139 6.39 16.62 15.20
C ASP A 139 5.42 15.44 14.97
N TYR A 140 5.55 14.43 15.83
CA TYR A 140 4.82 13.18 15.68
C TYR A 140 3.32 13.32 15.97
N GLU A 141 2.92 14.27 16.80
CA GLU A 141 1.51 14.57 17.08
C GLU A 141 0.81 15.10 15.83
N ASN A 142 1.41 16.10 15.16
CA ASN A 142 0.86 16.58 13.90
C ASN A 142 0.98 15.52 12.79
N ALA A 143 2.07 14.75 12.74
CA ALA A 143 2.17 13.65 11.78
C ALA A 143 1.01 12.66 11.90
N LYS A 144 0.74 12.19 13.12
CA LYS A 144 -0.38 11.29 13.44
C LYS A 144 -1.72 11.91 13.09
N LYS A 145 -1.95 13.16 13.46
CA LYS A 145 -3.18 13.91 13.11
C LYS A 145 -3.41 13.90 11.59
N TYR A 146 -2.42 14.28 10.80
CA TYR A 146 -2.58 14.36 9.35
C TYR A 146 -2.67 12.99 8.67
N TYR A 147 -1.99 11.96 9.20
CA TYR A 147 -2.19 10.60 8.71
C TYR A 147 -3.60 10.08 8.99
N LEU A 148 -4.15 10.31 10.20
CA LEU A 148 -5.52 9.95 10.53
C LEU A 148 -6.52 10.66 9.61
N MET A 149 -6.38 11.98 9.43
CA MET A 149 -7.20 12.75 8.50
C MET A 149 -7.12 12.21 7.06
N ALA A 150 -5.93 11.81 6.62
CA ALA A 150 -5.74 11.22 5.29
C ALA A 150 -6.48 9.88 5.16
N ILE A 151 -6.43 9.03 6.18
CA ILE A 151 -7.14 7.74 6.22
C ILE A 151 -8.66 7.95 6.16
N GLU A 152 -9.19 8.87 6.97
CA GLU A 152 -10.62 9.24 6.98
C GLU A 152 -11.11 9.73 5.62
N ASN A 153 -10.24 10.42 4.87
CA ASN A 153 -10.51 10.88 3.50
C ASN A 153 -10.15 9.82 2.43
N GLY A 154 -9.89 8.58 2.82
CA GLY A 154 -9.65 7.46 1.91
C GLY A 154 -8.27 7.44 1.24
N CYS A 155 -7.24 7.96 1.90
CA CYS A 155 -5.84 7.83 1.50
C CYS A 155 -5.21 6.60 2.16
N ASN A 156 -5.22 5.47 1.45
CA ASN A 156 -4.75 4.19 1.98
C ASN A 156 -3.23 4.18 2.29
N MET A 157 -2.44 5.05 1.65
CA MET A 157 -0.99 5.15 1.90
C MET A 157 -0.68 5.59 3.33
N ALA A 158 -1.53 6.44 3.91
CA ALA A 158 -1.36 6.93 5.27
C ALA A 158 -1.50 5.82 6.32
N MET A 159 -2.22 4.74 6.03
CA MET A 159 -2.33 3.58 6.93
C MET A 159 -0.96 2.94 7.21
N ASN A 160 -0.11 2.80 6.19
CA ASN A 160 1.23 2.25 6.38
C ASN A 160 2.13 3.18 7.23
N ASN A 161 2.07 4.48 6.93
CA ASN A 161 2.89 5.48 7.62
C ASN A 161 2.47 5.63 9.09
N LEU A 162 1.17 5.61 9.36
CA LEU A 162 0.65 5.62 10.72
C LEU A 162 1.01 4.35 11.48
N GLY A 163 0.94 3.18 10.83
CA GLY A 163 1.42 1.93 11.43
C GLY A 163 2.89 1.97 11.82
N TYR A 164 3.74 2.58 10.98
CA TYR A 164 5.16 2.78 11.29
C TYR A 164 5.37 3.78 12.44
N LEU A 165 4.59 4.87 12.49
CA LEU A 165 4.64 5.83 13.60
C LEU A 165 4.29 5.14 14.93
N TYR A 166 3.23 4.34 14.98
CA TYR A 166 2.88 3.57 16.18
C TYR A 166 3.98 2.56 16.56
N TYR A 167 4.56 1.87 15.58
CA TYR A 167 5.60 0.87 15.83
C TYR A 167 6.90 1.48 16.36
N ASP A 168 7.40 2.52 15.70
CA ASP A 168 8.76 3.02 15.98
C ASP A 168 8.78 4.16 16.99
N ILE A 169 7.76 5.02 16.99
CA ILE A 169 7.73 6.21 17.86
C ILE A 169 6.95 5.91 19.13
N GLU A 170 5.69 5.50 19.03
CA GLU A 170 4.83 5.28 20.21
C GLU A 170 5.04 3.91 20.88
N LYS A 171 5.71 2.97 20.21
CA LYS A 171 5.86 1.56 20.62
C LYS A 171 4.51 0.88 20.92
N ASP A 172 3.45 1.30 20.26
CA ASP A 172 2.11 0.72 20.32
C ASP A 172 1.96 -0.33 19.20
N TYR A 173 2.37 -1.56 19.50
CA TYR A 173 2.37 -2.65 18.53
C TYR A 173 0.97 -3.10 18.11
N GLU A 174 -0.04 -2.92 18.97
CA GLU A 174 -1.43 -3.28 18.65
C GLU A 174 -2.01 -2.32 17.60
N ASN A 175 -1.82 -1.01 17.77
CA ASN A 175 -2.22 -0.05 16.76
C ASN A 175 -1.36 -0.18 15.49
N ALA A 176 -0.06 -0.42 15.60
CA ALA A 176 0.78 -0.70 14.43
C ALA A 176 0.23 -1.87 13.60
N LYS A 177 -0.09 -2.99 14.26
CA LYS A 177 -0.72 -4.17 13.65
C LYS A 177 -2.04 -3.82 12.97
N LYS A 178 -2.91 -3.11 13.68
CA LYS A 178 -4.24 -2.70 13.18
C LYS A 178 -4.10 -1.91 11.87
N TYR A 179 -3.30 -0.84 11.86
CA TYR A 179 -3.16 0.01 10.67
C TYR A 179 -2.42 -0.69 9.52
N TRP A 180 -1.43 -1.54 9.80
CA TRP A 180 -0.80 -2.34 8.75
C TRP A 180 -1.74 -3.39 8.16
N LEU A 181 -2.59 -4.07 8.95
CA LEU A 181 -3.61 -4.98 8.41
C LEU A 181 -4.61 -4.25 7.52
N MET A 182 -5.06 -3.04 7.92
CA MET A 182 -5.91 -2.19 7.08
C MET A 182 -5.21 -1.81 5.77
N ALA A 183 -3.92 -1.44 5.82
CA ALA A 183 -3.14 -1.13 4.62
C ALA A 183 -2.99 -2.36 3.70
N ILE A 184 -2.77 -3.54 4.27
CA ILE A 184 -2.68 -4.83 3.56
C ILE A 184 -3.99 -5.17 2.85
N GLU A 185 -5.16 -4.94 3.49
CA GLU A 185 -6.48 -5.09 2.85
C GLU A 185 -6.62 -4.20 1.61
N LYS A 186 -5.94 -3.04 1.60
CA LYS A 186 -5.86 -2.12 0.45
C LYS A 186 -4.72 -2.42 -0.52
N GLY A 187 -4.02 -3.54 -0.36
CA GLY A 187 -2.97 -4.01 -1.28
C GLY A 187 -1.58 -3.44 -1.00
N ASN A 188 -1.34 -2.85 0.16
CA ASN A 188 -0.04 -2.26 0.49
C ASN A 188 1.00 -3.34 0.81
N THR A 189 1.97 -3.51 -0.09
CA THR A 189 3.07 -4.48 0.03
C THR A 189 4.08 -4.10 1.11
N SER A 190 4.35 -2.81 1.32
CA SER A 190 5.24 -2.33 2.39
C SER A 190 4.70 -2.69 3.77
N ALA A 191 3.40 -2.51 4.00
CA ALA A 191 2.75 -2.92 5.24
C ALA A 191 2.83 -4.44 5.47
N MET A 192 2.70 -5.25 4.41
CA MET A 192 2.89 -6.70 4.49
C MET A 192 4.32 -7.07 4.90
N ASN A 193 5.32 -6.33 4.45
CA ASN A 193 6.72 -6.55 4.84
C ASN A 193 6.97 -6.13 6.29
N ASN A 194 6.42 -4.99 6.71
CA ASN A 194 6.54 -4.47 8.07
C ASN A 194 5.91 -5.45 9.07
N ILE A 195 4.68 -5.89 8.83
CA ILE A 195 3.96 -6.77 9.76
C ILE A 195 4.62 -8.15 9.91
N LYS A 196 5.31 -8.64 8.86
CA LYS A 196 6.04 -9.91 8.88
C LYS A 196 7.19 -9.90 9.90
N SER A 197 7.81 -8.74 10.14
CA SER A 197 8.89 -8.61 11.12
C SER A 197 8.37 -8.67 12.56
N MET A 198 7.09 -8.36 12.77
CA MET A 198 6.46 -8.27 14.09
C MET A 198 5.71 -9.55 14.49
N MET A 199 5.21 -10.31 13.52
CA MET A 199 4.35 -11.47 13.76
C MET A 199 5.01 -12.77 13.29
N ASP A 200 4.77 -13.86 14.03
CA ASP A 200 5.12 -15.19 13.53
C ASP A 200 4.19 -15.61 12.37
N ASN A 201 4.56 -16.67 11.64
CA ASN A 201 3.77 -17.11 10.49
C ASN A 201 2.35 -17.56 10.87
N LEU A 202 2.15 -18.11 12.07
CA LEU A 202 0.84 -18.61 12.50
C LEU A 202 -0.09 -17.44 12.82
N GLU A 203 0.41 -16.47 13.58
CA GLU A 203 -0.35 -15.28 13.91
C GLU A 203 -0.71 -14.47 12.66
N LEU A 204 0.25 -14.31 11.75
CA LEU A 204 0.02 -13.65 10.46
C LEU A 204 -1.01 -14.42 9.63
N TYR A 205 -0.90 -15.75 9.55
CA TYR A 205 -1.86 -16.59 8.85
C TYR A 205 -3.30 -16.40 9.35
N ILE A 206 -3.48 -16.45 10.67
CA ILE A 206 -4.78 -16.29 11.31
C ILE A 206 -5.34 -14.90 11.04
N SER A 207 -4.52 -13.85 11.15
CA SER A 207 -4.94 -12.47 10.95
C SER A 207 -5.37 -12.23 9.50
N LEU A 208 -4.60 -12.72 8.53
CA LEU A 208 -4.93 -12.62 7.11
C LEU A 208 -6.20 -13.41 6.73
N LYS A 209 -6.40 -14.59 7.31
CA LYS A 209 -7.61 -15.40 7.09
C LYS A 209 -8.90 -14.68 7.52
N LYS A 210 -8.83 -13.87 8.58
CA LYS A 210 -9.96 -13.09 9.13
C LYS A 210 -10.38 -11.91 8.25
N ILE A 211 -9.51 -11.41 7.36
CA ILE A 211 -9.85 -10.32 6.44
C ILE A 211 -10.91 -10.82 5.46
N THR A 212 -12.03 -10.10 5.33
CA THR A 212 -13.14 -10.48 4.45
C THR A 212 -12.83 -10.17 2.97
N ASN A 213 -12.36 -8.95 2.67
CA ASN A 213 -12.02 -8.51 1.32
C ASN A 213 -10.56 -8.82 0.98
N LYS A 214 -10.25 -10.09 0.74
CA LYS A 214 -8.89 -10.51 0.39
C LYS A 214 -8.54 -10.05 -1.02
N ASN A 215 -7.45 -9.32 -1.17
CA ASN A 215 -6.85 -9.01 -2.45
C ASN A 215 -5.78 -10.06 -2.82
N GLU A 216 -5.24 -9.96 -4.03
CA GLU A 216 -4.22 -10.88 -4.55
C GLU A 216 -2.99 -10.99 -3.63
N LEU A 217 -2.53 -9.88 -3.05
CA LEU A 217 -1.41 -9.87 -2.10
C LEU A 217 -1.70 -10.75 -0.87
N ILE A 218 -2.91 -10.67 -0.33
CA ILE A 218 -3.34 -11.48 0.82
C ILE A 218 -3.44 -12.96 0.43
N GLU A 219 -4.09 -13.28 -0.68
CA GLU A 219 -4.28 -14.67 -1.12
C GLU A 219 -2.96 -15.37 -1.42
N ASN A 220 -2.06 -14.67 -2.12
CA ASN A 220 -0.71 -15.16 -2.41
C ASN A 220 0.06 -15.40 -1.11
N LYS A 221 -0.07 -14.49 -0.13
CA LYS A 221 0.61 -14.64 1.16
C LYS A 221 0.07 -15.82 1.97
N ILE A 222 -1.26 -15.97 2.06
CA ILE A 222 -1.92 -17.09 2.73
C ILE A 222 -1.47 -18.41 2.11
N THR A 223 -1.52 -18.52 0.78
CA THR A 223 -1.12 -19.73 0.04
C THR A 223 0.34 -20.11 0.32
N ASN A 224 1.24 -19.13 0.37
CA ASN A 224 2.64 -19.36 0.68
C ASN A 224 2.88 -19.76 2.13
N ILE A 225 2.21 -19.12 3.09
CA ILE A 225 2.35 -19.45 4.52
C ILE A 225 1.74 -20.84 4.82
N ARG A 226 0.64 -21.20 4.17
CA ARG A 226 -0.08 -22.47 4.37
C ARG A 226 0.78 -23.71 4.17
N LYS A 227 1.83 -23.63 3.35
CA LYS A 227 2.79 -24.73 3.10
C LYS A 227 3.71 -25.02 4.30
N LYS A 228 3.74 -24.16 5.32
CA LYS A 228 4.60 -24.34 6.49
C LYS A 228 4.01 -25.37 7.45
N ARG A 229 4.85 -26.29 7.94
CA ARG A 229 4.47 -27.38 8.86
C ARG A 229 3.56 -26.92 10.01
N ARG A 230 3.97 -25.89 10.77
CA ARG A 230 3.19 -25.33 11.90
C ARG A 230 1.79 -24.86 11.51
N ILE A 231 1.58 -24.45 10.25
CA ILE A 231 0.26 -24.01 9.75
C ILE A 231 -0.59 -25.21 9.35
N ILE A 232 0.01 -26.20 8.69
CA ILE A 232 -0.66 -27.47 8.37
C ILE A 232 -1.16 -28.13 9.66
N GLU A 233 -0.30 -28.20 10.67
CA GLU A 233 -0.64 -28.71 12.01
C GLU A 233 -1.80 -27.94 12.65
N TYR A 234 -1.79 -26.60 12.55
CA TYR A 234 -2.89 -25.76 13.03
C TYR A 234 -4.20 -26.02 12.29
N GLU A 235 -4.19 -26.09 10.95
CA GLU A 235 -5.40 -26.36 10.17
C GLU A 235 -5.96 -27.75 10.43
N ASN A 236 -5.10 -28.76 10.54
CA ASN A 236 -5.49 -30.12 10.88
C ASN A 236 -6.13 -30.16 12.27
N LYS A 237 -5.57 -29.43 13.25
CA LYS A 237 -6.14 -29.28 14.60
C LYS A 237 -7.52 -28.62 14.56
N LEU A 238 -7.71 -27.57 13.76
CA LEU A 238 -9.02 -26.92 13.61
C LEU A 238 -10.06 -27.82 12.95
N ALA A 239 -9.70 -28.52 11.87
CA ALA A 239 -10.59 -29.46 11.17
C ALA A 239 -11.03 -30.59 12.11
N PHE A 240 -10.09 -31.14 12.86
CA PHE A 240 -10.36 -32.10 13.92
C PHE A 240 -11.41 -31.58 14.89
N PHE A 241 -11.22 -30.40 15.49
CA PHE A 241 -12.21 -29.82 16.43
C PHE A 241 -13.59 -29.52 15.83
N SER A 242 -13.71 -29.33 14.52
CA SER A 242 -15.03 -29.20 13.87
C SER A 242 -15.76 -30.55 13.75
N GLU A 243 -15.04 -31.66 13.68
CA GLU A 243 -15.62 -33.01 13.53
C GLU A 243 -16.09 -33.60 14.87
N ILE A 244 -15.48 -33.19 15.97
CA ILE A 244 -15.69 -33.73 17.34
C ILE A 244 -16.13 -32.62 18.29
N SER A 245 -17.33 -32.10 18.03
CA SER A 245 -17.97 -31.01 18.79
C SER A 245 -17.91 -31.18 20.31
N HIS A 246 -18.01 -32.41 20.81
CA HIS A 246 -18.05 -32.75 22.24
C HIS A 246 -16.70 -32.61 22.98
N ILE A 247 -15.55 -32.59 22.30
CA ILE A 247 -14.25 -32.39 22.97
C ILE A 247 -14.10 -30.94 23.46
N LYS A 248 -14.80 -29.99 22.83
CA LYS A 248 -14.79 -28.57 23.23
C LYS A 248 -15.31 -28.34 24.65
N ASP A 249 -16.05 -29.30 25.19
CA ASP A 249 -16.64 -29.28 26.53
C ASP A 249 -15.95 -30.28 27.48
N CYS A 250 -14.82 -30.87 27.08
CA CYS A 250 -14.11 -31.89 27.87
C CYS A 250 -13.07 -31.26 28.80
N GLU A 251 -13.34 -31.26 30.10
CA GLU A 251 -12.44 -30.72 31.14
C GLU A 251 -11.10 -31.48 31.26
N ILE A 252 -11.06 -32.75 30.82
CA ILE A 252 -9.83 -33.56 30.85
C ILE A 252 -8.90 -33.21 29.69
N CYS A 253 -9.47 -32.99 28.50
CA CYS A 253 -8.70 -32.70 27.29
C CYS A 253 -8.35 -31.20 27.14
N LEU A 254 -9.06 -30.30 27.85
CA LEU A 254 -8.88 -28.85 27.77
C LEU A 254 -8.45 -28.25 29.11
N LYS A 255 -7.39 -27.44 29.09
CA LYS A 255 -6.97 -26.60 30.22
C LYS A 255 -7.00 -25.13 29.80
N ASN A 256 -7.78 -24.29 30.48
CA ASN A 256 -7.96 -22.86 30.15
C ASN A 256 -8.39 -22.62 28.69
N ASN A 257 -9.34 -23.43 28.17
CA ASN A 257 -9.74 -23.43 26.75
C ASN A 257 -8.59 -23.67 25.75
N LYS A 258 -7.45 -24.20 26.21
CA LYS A 258 -6.32 -24.62 25.40
C LYS A 258 -6.15 -26.12 25.50
N LEU A 259 -6.07 -26.77 24.35
CA LEU A 259 -5.79 -28.20 24.25
C LEU A 259 -4.43 -28.51 24.87
N HIS A 260 -4.43 -29.31 25.93
CA HIS A 260 -3.22 -29.77 26.59
C HIS A 260 -2.72 -31.10 25.98
N LEU A 261 -2.83 -31.23 24.65
CA LEU A 261 -2.33 -32.39 23.92
C LEU A 261 -1.00 -32.02 23.24
N LEU A 262 0.09 -32.63 23.73
CA LEU A 262 1.37 -32.68 23.02
C LEU A 262 1.22 -33.74 21.92
N MET A 263 0.83 -33.31 20.72
CA MET A 263 0.63 -34.20 19.57
C MET A 263 1.77 -34.11 18.56
N GLU A 264 2.98 -34.38 19.03
CA GLU A 264 4.10 -34.77 18.16
C GLU A 264 4.20 -36.30 18.28
N CYS A 265 3.84 -37.01 17.22
CA CYS A 265 3.57 -38.46 17.15
C CYS A 265 4.39 -39.36 18.11
N GLY A 266 3.68 -40.16 18.92
CA GLY A 266 4.27 -41.29 19.64
C GLY A 266 3.39 -41.90 20.74
N ARG A 267 2.73 -41.09 21.59
CA ARG A 267 1.79 -41.52 22.64
C ARG A 267 0.86 -40.35 22.99
N HIS A 268 -0.31 -40.26 22.37
CA HIS A 268 -1.24 -39.14 22.63
C HIS A 268 -2.17 -39.47 23.81
N SER A 269 -2.28 -38.57 24.79
CA SER A 269 -3.18 -38.71 25.95
C SER A 269 -4.51 -37.98 25.71
N ILE A 270 -5.40 -38.59 24.93
CA ILE A 270 -6.83 -38.23 24.88
C ILE A 270 -7.56 -39.16 25.86
N CYS A 271 -8.60 -38.69 26.56
CA CYS A 271 -9.39 -39.59 27.41
C CYS A 271 -10.13 -40.64 26.56
N GLU A 272 -10.43 -41.79 27.14
CA GLU A 272 -11.04 -42.93 26.44
C GLU A 272 -12.32 -42.54 25.67
N ASP A 273 -13.22 -41.78 26.30
CA ASP A 273 -14.48 -41.32 25.72
C ASP A 273 -14.31 -40.46 24.45
N CYS A 274 -13.20 -39.72 24.38
CA CYS A 274 -12.86 -38.86 23.26
C CYS A 274 -12.01 -39.59 22.22
N PHE A 275 -11.18 -40.54 22.64
CA PHE A 275 -10.33 -41.34 21.76
C PHE A 275 -11.16 -42.28 20.88
N VAL A 276 -12.18 -42.94 21.43
CA VAL A 276 -13.05 -43.87 20.68
C VAL A 276 -13.74 -43.18 19.50
N LYS A 277 -14.02 -41.88 19.62
CA LYS A 277 -14.66 -41.08 18.56
C LYS A 277 -13.67 -40.56 17.52
N VAL A 278 -12.37 -40.75 17.75
CA VAL A 278 -11.27 -40.23 16.94
C VAL A 278 -10.47 -41.40 16.38
N GLU A 279 -10.81 -41.83 15.17
CA GLU A 279 -10.16 -43.00 14.54
C GLU A 279 -8.81 -42.67 13.88
N LYS A 280 -8.51 -41.39 13.61
CA LYS A 280 -7.28 -40.96 12.91
C LYS A 280 -6.64 -39.73 13.55
N CYS A 281 -5.31 -39.75 13.68
CA CYS A 281 -4.56 -38.59 14.17
C CYS A 281 -4.53 -37.46 13.12
N PRO A 282 -4.98 -36.24 13.45
CA PRO A 282 -5.01 -35.14 12.50
C PRO A 282 -3.60 -34.67 12.09
N TYR A 283 -2.57 -34.93 12.88
CA TYR A 283 -1.18 -34.54 12.59
C TYR A 283 -0.44 -35.52 11.67
N CYS A 284 -0.86 -36.79 11.61
CA CYS A 284 -0.10 -37.83 10.94
C CYS A 284 -0.63 -38.24 9.56
N ARG A 285 -1.92 -38.02 9.24
CA ARG A 285 -2.59 -38.34 7.95
C ARG A 285 -1.99 -39.54 7.16
N TYR A 286 -1.64 -40.60 7.87
CA TYR A 286 -1.40 -41.97 7.41
C TYR A 286 -1.84 -42.87 8.55
#